data_AF-A0A7S9H028-F1
#
_entry.id   AF-A0A7S9H028-F1
#
_cell.length_a   1.000
_cell.length_b   1.000
_cell.length_c   1.000
_cell.angle_alpha   90.00
_cell.angle_beta   90.00
_cell.angle_gamma   90.00
#
_symmetry.space_group_name_H-M   'P 1'
#
loop_
_entity.id
_entity.type
_entity.pdbx_description
1 polymer ?
#
loop_
_entity_poly.entity_id
_entity_poly.type
_entity_poly.pdbx_seq_one_letter_code
_entity_poly.pdbx_strand_id
1 'polypeptide(L)'
;MLNFAATPPIVATPEADSHQLIAADLRSLIARIEISMRLIDAAMEQTDESGVAGSADIFVLDDVTPRYATASAALNACRAGLGHALQSLSESGNAAAVAMDAASLPHPIA
;
A
#
# COMPACT_ATOMS: atom_id res chain seq x y z
N MET A 1 -19.42 -42.82 22.30
CA MET A 1 -19.64 -41.37 22.53
C MET A 1 -18.62 -40.63 21.69
N LEU A 2 -19.04 -40.02 20.58
CA LEU A 2 -18.17 -39.23 19.70
C LEU A 2 -18.45 -37.76 19.96
N ASN A 3 -17.48 -37.07 20.56
CA ASN A 3 -17.49 -35.61 20.67
C ASN A 3 -17.20 -35.05 19.27
N PHE A 4 -18.26 -34.68 18.55
CA PHE A 4 -18.13 -33.80 17.38
C PHE A 4 -17.78 -32.41 17.92
N ALA A 5 -16.47 -32.11 17.94
CA ALA A 5 -16.01 -30.74 18.02
C ALA A 5 -16.52 -30.03 16.77
N ALA A 6 -17.67 -29.37 16.91
CA ALA A 6 -18.18 -28.40 15.96
C ALA A 6 -17.18 -27.24 15.94
N THR A 7 -16.14 -27.37 15.13
CA THR A 7 -15.40 -26.22 14.66
C THR A 7 -16.42 -25.41 13.86
N PRO A 8 -16.77 -24.19 14.29
CA PRO A 8 -17.68 -23.38 13.49
C PRO A 8 -17.05 -23.24 12.11
N PRO A 9 -17.83 -23.38 11.02
CA PRO A 9 -17.30 -23.16 9.70
C PRO A 9 -16.81 -21.70 9.70
N ILE A 10 -15.51 -21.52 9.47
CA ILE A 10 -14.97 -20.22 9.12
C ILE A 10 -15.56 -19.94 7.74
N VAL A 11 -16.78 -19.43 7.72
CA VAL A 11 -17.37 -18.80 6.54
C VAL A 11 -16.58 -17.51 6.39
N ALA A 12 -15.42 -17.62 5.76
CA ALA A 12 -14.83 -16.48 5.07
C ALA A 12 -15.91 -16.01 4.10
N THR A 13 -16.57 -14.91 4.44
CA THR A 13 -17.55 -14.32 3.55
C THR A 13 -16.78 -13.92 2.28
N PRO A 14 -17.37 -14.08 1.08
CA PRO A 14 -16.70 -13.70 -0.17
C PRO A 14 -16.27 -12.21 -0.20
N GLU A 15 -16.86 -11.39 0.66
CA GLU A 15 -16.47 -10.01 0.94
C GLU A 15 -15.10 -9.91 1.66
N ALA A 16 -14.82 -10.78 2.65
CA ALA A 16 -13.53 -10.85 3.32
C ALA A 16 -12.42 -11.28 2.36
N ASP A 17 -12.71 -12.23 1.46
CA ASP A 17 -11.77 -12.67 0.42
C ASP A 17 -11.52 -11.53 -0.59
N SER A 18 -12.55 -10.77 -0.96
CA SER A 18 -12.44 -9.61 -1.84
C SER A 18 -11.61 -8.48 -1.20
N HIS A 19 -11.80 -8.20 0.09
CA HIS A 19 -11.02 -7.21 0.82
C HIS A 19 -9.54 -7.61 0.91
N GLN A 20 -9.26 -8.90 1.15
CA GLN A 20 -7.89 -9.41 1.19
C GLN A 20 -7.21 -9.32 -0.19
N LEU A 21 -7.92 -9.62 -1.27
CA LEU A 21 -7.40 -9.48 -2.64
C LEU A 21 -7.07 -8.02 -2.97
N ILE A 22 -7.98 -7.09 -2.68
CA ILE A 22 -7.74 -5.65 -2.88
C ILE A 22 -6.55 -5.20 -2.03
N ALA A 23 -6.47 -5.62 -0.77
CA ALA A 23 -5.36 -5.27 0.10
C ALA A 23 -4.02 -5.87 -0.38
N ALA A 24 -4.02 -7.06 -0.99
CA ALA A 24 -2.83 -7.64 -1.59
C ALA A 24 -2.37 -6.84 -2.83
N ASP A 25 -3.31 -6.44 -3.69
CA ASP A 25 -3.02 -5.61 -4.86
C ASP A 25 -2.46 -4.23 -4.48
N LEU A 26 -3.08 -3.55 -3.51
CA LEU A 26 -2.59 -2.26 -3.01
C LEU A 26 -1.16 -2.36 -2.44
N ARG A 27 -0.82 -3.45 -1.74
CA ARG A 27 0.55 -3.70 -1.26
C ARG A 27 1.53 -3.92 -2.42
N SER A 28 1.11 -4.64 -3.46
CA SER A 28 1.91 -4.83 -4.68
C SER A 28 2.18 -3.49 -5.38
N LEU A 29 1.17 -2.63 -5.47
CA LEU A 29 1.32 -1.30 -6.06
C LEU A 29 2.26 -0.40 -5.26
N ILE A 30 2.20 -0.44 -3.92
CA ILE A 30 3.17 0.26 -3.05
C ILE A 30 4.60 -0.21 -3.33
N ALA A 31 4.83 -1.53 -3.39
CA ALA A 31 6.16 -2.08 -3.67
C ALA A 31 6.68 -1.63 -5.05
N ARG A 32 5.79 -1.55 -6.05
CA ARG A 32 6.14 -1.06 -7.39
C ARG A 32 6.48 0.42 -7.39
N ILE A 33 5.76 1.24 -6.62
CA ILE A 33 6.09 2.66 -6.43
C ILE A 33 7.47 2.83 -5.79
N GLU A 34 7.79 2.03 -4.77
CA GLU A 34 9.11 2.06 -4.12
C GLU A 34 10.24 1.69 -5.08
N ILE A 35 10.00 0.73 -5.99
CA ILE A 35 10.95 0.40 -7.07
C ILE A 35 11.11 1.61 -8.03
N SER A 36 10.01 2.24 -8.45
CA SER A 36 10.08 3.42 -9.32
C SER A 36 10.83 4.59 -8.69
N MET A 37 10.69 4.81 -7.38
CA MET A 37 11.46 5.83 -6.66
C MET A 37 12.96 5.53 -6.69
N ARG A 38 13.38 4.28 -6.46
CA ARG A 38 14.79 3.88 -6.54
C ARG A 38 15.36 4.04 -7.95
N LEU A 39 14.55 3.79 -8.99
CA LEU A 39 14.96 4.02 -10.37
C LEU A 39 15.15 5.51 -10.68
N ILE A 40 14.32 6.38 -10.08
CA ILE A 40 14.48 7.82 -10.16
C ILE A 40 15.76 8.25 -9.44
N ASP A 41 16.01 7.76 -8.22
CA ASP A 41 17.21 8.05 -7.46
C ASP A 41 18.48 7.64 -8.23
N ALA A 42 18.51 6.42 -8.78
CA ALA A 42 19.62 5.94 -9.60
C ALA A 42 19.81 6.72 -10.92
N ALA A 43 18.73 7.29 -11.49
CA ALA A 43 18.83 8.14 -12.66
C ALA A 43 19.40 9.52 -12.33
N MET A 44 19.09 10.06 -11.15
CA MET A 44 19.70 11.30 -10.66
C MET A 44 21.20 11.12 -10.41
N GLU A 45 21.61 10.05 -9.72
CA GLU A 45 23.03 9.76 -9.45
C GLU A 45 23.86 9.58 -10.74
N GLN A 46 23.33 8.92 -11.77
CA GLN A 46 24.03 8.74 -13.05
C GLN A 46 24.23 10.05 -13.84
N THR A 47 23.40 11.05 -13.59
CA THR A 47 23.50 12.35 -14.29
C THR A 47 24.67 13.17 -13.75
N ASP A 48 25.00 13.04 -12.46
CA ASP A 48 26.13 13.73 -11.83
C ASP A 48 27.50 13.19 -12.29
N GLU A 49 27.59 11.89 -12.56
CA GLU A 49 28.83 11.19 -12.94
C GLU A 49 29.24 11.44 -14.41
N SER A 50 28.28 11.75 -15.29
CA SER A 50 28.52 11.93 -16.73
C SER A 50 29.05 13.33 -17.10
N GLY A 51 29.03 14.28 -16.16
CA GLY A 51 29.44 15.68 -16.37
C GLY A 51 30.96 15.96 -16.27
N VAL A 52 31.80 14.98 -15.93
CA VAL A 52 33.23 15.19 -15.60
C VAL A 52 34.19 14.83 -16.75
N ALA A 53 33.70 14.64 -17.98
CA ALA A 53 34.54 14.29 -19.13
C ALA A 53 34.42 15.29 -20.28
N GLY A 54 34.93 16.51 -20.05
CA GLY A 54 35.44 17.36 -21.13
C GLY A 54 34.62 18.60 -21.47
N SER A 55 35.28 19.75 -21.29
CA SER A 55 35.02 21.01 -22.00
C SER A 55 33.76 21.79 -21.64
N ALA A 56 33.91 22.70 -20.66
CA ALA A 56 33.42 24.08 -20.69
C ALA A 56 32.06 24.35 -21.36
N ASP A 57 31.01 23.68 -20.89
CA ASP A 57 29.65 24.19 -21.02
C ASP A 57 29.00 24.09 -19.64
N ILE A 58 28.67 25.24 -19.05
CA ILE A 58 27.95 25.30 -17.79
C ILE A 58 26.52 24.87 -18.11
N PHE A 59 26.29 23.56 -18.12
CA PHE A 59 24.96 23.01 -18.17
C PHE A 59 24.28 23.35 -16.84
N VAL A 60 23.37 24.31 -16.86
CA VAL A 60 22.43 24.55 -15.77
C VAL A 60 21.52 23.31 -15.70
N LEU A 61 21.97 22.30 -14.96
CA LEU A 61 21.27 21.04 -14.68
C LEU A 61 20.06 21.23 -13.74
N ASP A 62 19.65 22.47 -13.49
CA ASP A 62 18.53 22.78 -12.60
C ASP A 62 17.17 22.47 -13.23
N ASP A 63 17.06 22.13 -14.52
CA ASP A 63 15.78 21.80 -15.16
C ASP A 63 15.40 20.31 -15.06
N VAL A 64 16.34 19.41 -14.74
CA VAL A 64 16.08 17.95 -14.67
C VAL A 64 15.68 17.52 -13.25
N THR A 65 16.30 18.12 -12.24
CA THR A 65 16.00 17.93 -10.81
C THR A 65 14.53 18.24 -10.45
N PRO A 66 13.88 19.31 -10.96
CA PRO A 66 12.46 19.61 -10.71
C PRO A 66 11.51 18.56 -11.29
N ARG A 67 11.86 17.95 -12.43
CA ARG A 67 11.01 16.94 -13.07
C ARG A 67 11.00 15.64 -12.28
N TYR A 68 12.17 15.16 -11.86
CA TYR A 68 12.27 14.00 -10.98
C TYR A 68 11.73 14.31 -9.57
N ALA A 69 11.92 15.52 -9.05
CA ALA A 69 11.31 15.95 -7.78
C ALA A 69 9.77 15.95 -7.85
N THR A 70 9.19 16.43 -8.96
CA THR A 70 7.73 16.40 -9.18
C THR A 70 7.22 14.96 -9.27
N ALA A 71 7.93 14.09 -10.00
CA ALA A 71 7.58 12.67 -10.09
C ALA A 71 7.68 11.98 -8.73
N SER A 72 8.75 12.21 -7.97
CA SER A 72 8.94 11.67 -6.62
C SER A 72 7.90 12.19 -5.63
N ALA A 73 7.51 13.47 -5.71
CA ALA A 73 6.43 14.03 -4.91
C ALA A 73 5.07 13.37 -5.23
N ALA A 74 4.76 13.18 -6.51
CA ALA A 74 3.54 12.49 -6.94
C ALA A 74 3.54 11.01 -6.50
N LEU A 75 4.66 10.30 -6.63
CA LEU A 75 4.82 8.92 -6.16
C LEU A 75 4.66 8.80 -4.64
N ASN A 76 5.20 9.76 -3.87
CA ASN A 76 5.01 9.82 -2.42
C ASN A 76 3.54 10.07 -2.04
N ALA A 77 2.86 10.98 -2.73
CA ALA A 77 1.43 11.23 -2.52
C ALA A 77 0.60 9.96 -2.83
N CYS A 78 0.92 9.27 -3.93
CA CYS A 78 0.31 7.98 -4.26
C CYS A 78 0.55 6.94 -3.16
N ARG A 79 1.79 6.80 -2.68
CA ARG A 79 2.14 5.87 -1.59
C ARG A 79 1.35 6.16 -0.32
N ALA A 80 1.22 7.43 0.06
CA ALA A 80 0.43 7.85 1.21
C ALA A 80 -1.07 7.53 1.03
N GLY A 81 -1.63 7.82 -0.15
CA GLY A 81 -3.02 7.50 -0.48
C GLY A 81 -3.33 6.00 -0.46
N LEU A 82 -2.44 5.17 -1.02
CA LEU A 82 -2.57 3.71 -0.98
C LEU A 82 -2.44 3.15 0.44
N GLY A 83 -1.54 3.71 1.25
CA GLY A 83 -1.42 3.37 2.66
C GLY A 83 -2.69 3.68 3.44
N HIS A 84 -3.30 4.84 3.20
CA HIS A 84 -4.58 5.20 3.80
C HIS A 84 -5.70 4.25 3.37
N ALA A 85 -5.78 3.92 2.08
CA ALA A 85 -6.76 2.95 1.57
C ALA A 85 -6.64 1.57 2.25
N LEU A 86 -5.40 1.09 2.46
CA LEU A 86 -5.15 -0.15 3.20
C LEU A 86 -5.60 -0.10 4.66
N GLN A 87 -5.40 1.04 5.32
CA GLN A 87 -5.83 1.24 6.69
C GLN A 87 -7.36 1.25 6.78
N SER A 88 -8.04 1.98 5.91
CA SER A 88 -9.52 2.01 5.86
C SER A 88 -10.13 0.64 5.59
N LEU A 89 -9.52 -0.17 4.71
CA LEU A 89 -9.95 -1.56 4.48
C LEU A 89 -9.80 -2.44 5.73
N SER A 90 -8.73 -2.20 6.51
CA SER A 90 -8.46 -2.94 7.75
C SER A 90 -9.41 -2.54 8.87
N GLU A 91 -9.69 -1.25 9.01
CA GLU A 91 -10.65 -0.70 9.98
C GLU A 91 -12.09 -1.14 9.66
N SER A 92 -12.47 -1.15 8.38
CA SER A 92 -13.76 -1.67 7.90
C SER A 92 -13.94 -3.16 8.22
N GLY A 93 -12.91 -3.98 7.96
CA GLY A 93 -12.93 -5.41 8.32
C GLY A 93 -13.02 -5.65 9.83
N ASN A 94 -12.35 -4.83 10.64
CA ASN A 94 -12.43 -4.91 12.10
C ASN A 94 -13.83 -4.50 12.62
N ALA A 95 -14.41 -3.42 12.09
CA ALA A 95 -15.76 -2.99 12.45
C ALA A 95 -16.82 -4.07 12.13
N ALA A 96 -16.70 -4.73 10.97
CA ALA A 96 -17.58 -5.85 10.61
C ALA A 96 -17.44 -7.04 11.56
N ALA A 97 -16.21 -7.38 11.97
CA ALA A 97 -15.95 -8.46 12.92
C ALA A 97 -16.54 -8.17 14.31
N VAL A 98 -16.40 -6.93 14.82
CA VAL A 98 -16.94 -6.51 16.11
C VAL A 98 -18.48 -6.45 16.09
N ALA A 99 -19.09 -6.05 14.97
CA ALA A 99 -20.55 -6.07 14.81
C ALA A 99 -21.11 -7.50 14.77
N MET A 100 -20.44 -8.44 14.11
CA MET A 100 -20.80 -9.86 14.13
C MET A 100 -20.67 -10.47 15.53
N ASP A 101 -19.64 -10.10 16.30
CA ASP A 101 -19.44 -10.55 17.69
C ASP A 101 -20.53 -10.01 18.63
N ALA A 102 -20.88 -8.72 18.52
CA ALA A 102 -21.93 -8.11 19.33
C ALA A 102 -23.34 -8.68 19.04
N ALA A 103 -23.61 -9.07 17.79
CA ALA A 103 -24.87 -9.73 17.42
C ALA A 103 -25.00 -11.18 17.95
N SER A 104 -23.92 -11.76 18.47
CA SER A 104 -23.87 -13.13 19.01
C SER A 104 -24.12 -13.20 20.53
N LEU A 105 -24.30 -12.06 21.21
CA LEU A 105 -24.60 -12.03 22.64
C LEU A 105 -26.03 -12.55 22.94
N PRO A 106 -26.19 -13.60 23.77
CA PRO A 106 -27.50 -14.16 24.10
C PRO A 106 -28.34 -13.16 24.93
N HIS A 107 -29.62 -13.03 24.57
CA HIS A 107 -30.60 -12.22 25.29
C HIS A 107 -30.64 -12.58 26.79
N PRO A 108 -30.67 -11.59 27.70
CA PRO A 108 -30.91 -11.87 29.11
C PRO A 108 -32.34 -12.38 29.27
N ILE A 109 -32.47 -13.60 29.80
CA ILE A 109 -33.75 -14.18 30.20
C ILE A 109 -34.26 -13.33 31.37
N ALA A 110 -35.35 -12.62 31.16
CA ALA A 110 -36.15 -11.96 32.18
C ALA A 110 -37.51 -12.65 32.26
#